data_AF-A0A968W2X0-F1
#
_entry.id   AF-A0A968W2X0-F1
#
_cell.length_a   1.000
_cell.length_b   1.000
_cell.length_c   1.000
_cell.angle_alpha   90.00
_cell.angle_beta   90.00
_cell.angle_gamma   90.00
#
_symmetry.space_group_name_H-M   'P 1'
#
loop_
_entity.id
_entity.type
_entity.pdbx_description
1 polymer ?
#
loop_
_entity_poly.entity_id
_entity_poly.type
_entity_poly.pdbx_seq_one_letter_code
_entity_poly.pdbx_strand_id
1 'polypeptide(L)'
;MKTSIPTRGQRERELSQRIQALYSNQLGHRPTKVTCQLFDNSLAIVMEDSITPAEQLLVDQGQEELAEQVRSGLDDAIEPKLKVLIEEILEVKVLDLMGDATLQTGRSGIVVVLSNTPEVRNPDAIPKAKSKTLSSRNGSNSINE
;
A
#
# COMPACT_ATOMS: atom_id res chain seq x y z
N MET A 1 -23.51 5.54 -22.69
CA MET A 1 -22.59 6.42 -21.92
C MET A 1 -21.17 5.96 -22.26
N LYS A 2 -20.28 6.84 -22.73
CA LYS A 2 -18.88 6.47 -22.99
C LYS A 2 -18.13 6.50 -21.66
N THR A 3 -18.05 5.37 -20.97
CA THR A 3 -17.17 5.26 -19.81
C THR A 3 -15.74 5.23 -20.32
N SER A 4 -15.07 6.38 -20.33
CA SER A 4 -13.64 6.45 -20.65
C SER A 4 -12.89 5.69 -19.58
N ILE A 5 -12.03 4.76 -19.98
CA ILE A 5 -11.07 4.10 -19.08
C ILE A 5 -10.29 5.21 -18.33
N PRO A 6 -10.19 5.14 -16.99
CA PRO A 6 -9.47 6.13 -16.21
C PRO A 6 -7.95 6.07 -16.45
N THR A 7 -7.28 7.20 -16.29
CA THR A 7 -5.81 7.24 -16.26
C THR A 7 -5.26 6.70 -14.95
N ARG A 8 -3.98 6.32 -14.93
CA ARG A 8 -3.28 5.92 -13.68
C ARG A 8 -3.49 6.94 -12.56
N GLY A 9 -3.24 8.21 -12.84
CA GLY A 9 -3.37 9.28 -11.84
C GLY A 9 -4.80 9.49 -11.34
N GLN A 10 -5.82 9.17 -12.14
CA GLN A 10 -7.22 9.19 -11.69
C GLN A 10 -7.50 8.03 -10.72
N ARG A 11 -7.07 6.80 -11.02
CA ARG A 11 -7.22 5.66 -10.09
C ARG A 11 -6.44 5.88 -8.80
N GLU A 12 -5.19 6.36 -8.87
CA GLU A 12 -4.36 6.69 -7.70
C GLU A 12 -4.99 7.77 -6.81
N ARG A 13 -5.58 8.80 -7.42
CA ARG A 13 -6.28 9.87 -6.69
C ARG A 13 -7.55 9.35 -6.02
N GLU A 14 -8.33 8.53 -6.73
CA GLU A 14 -9.55 7.92 -6.19
C GLU A 14 -9.24 7.01 -5.00
N LEU A 15 -8.22 6.14 -5.13
CA LEU A 15 -7.69 5.32 -4.04
C LEU A 15 -7.34 6.18 -2.82
N SER A 16 -6.51 7.21 -3.03
CA SER A 16 -6.04 8.07 -1.94
C SER A 16 -7.21 8.70 -1.18
N GLN A 17 -8.23 9.19 -1.90
CA GLN A 17 -9.41 9.81 -1.30
C GLN A 17 -10.29 8.81 -0.55
N ARG A 18 -10.55 7.62 -1.14
CA ARG A 18 -11.40 6.60 -0.50
C ARG A 18 -10.70 5.96 0.70
N ILE A 19 -9.39 5.73 0.64
CA ILE A 19 -8.59 5.24 1.79
C ILE A 19 -8.63 6.26 2.94
N GLN A 20 -8.43 7.54 2.63
CA GLN A 20 -8.49 8.59 3.65
C GLN A 20 -9.87 8.67 4.33
N ALA A 21 -10.95 8.45 3.56
CA ALA A 21 -12.30 8.36 4.11
C ALA A 21 -12.52 7.08 4.93
N LEU A 22 -11.98 5.93 4.50
CA LEU A 22 -12.05 4.68 5.25
C LEU A 22 -11.45 4.83 6.65
N TYR A 23 -10.23 5.37 6.75
CA TYR A 23 -9.56 5.60 8.03
C TYR A 23 -10.36 6.55 8.92
N SER A 24 -10.84 7.67 8.36
CA SER A 24 -11.67 8.61 9.10
C SER A 24 -12.96 7.98 9.65
N ASN A 25 -13.61 7.10 8.86
CA ASN A 25 -14.87 6.47 9.24
C ASN A 25 -14.69 5.32 10.24
N GLN A 26 -13.58 4.58 10.16
CA GLN A 26 -13.34 3.40 11.00
C GLN A 26 -12.61 3.74 12.30
N LEU A 27 -11.66 4.68 12.26
CA LEU A 27 -10.81 5.02 13.39
C LEU A 27 -11.15 6.38 14.02
N GLY A 28 -12.04 7.16 13.41
CA GLY A 28 -12.28 8.55 13.82
C GLY A 28 -11.09 9.47 13.58
N HIS A 29 -10.04 8.99 12.91
CA HIS A 29 -8.83 9.74 12.62
C HIS A 29 -8.52 9.70 11.12
N ARG A 30 -8.26 10.87 10.55
CA ARG A 30 -8.02 11.04 9.12
C ARG A 30 -6.54 11.31 8.89
N PRO A 31 -5.81 10.44 8.18
CA PRO A 31 -4.44 10.75 7.75
C PRO A 31 -4.42 12.08 6.99
N THR A 32 -3.41 12.92 7.20
CA THR A 32 -3.34 14.23 6.53
C THR A 32 -3.13 14.08 5.04
N LYS A 33 -2.34 13.08 4.65
CA LYS A 33 -2.04 12.76 3.27
C LYS A 33 -1.98 11.26 3.05
N VAL A 34 -2.60 10.83 1.96
CA VAL A 34 -2.49 9.47 1.43
C VAL A 34 -1.93 9.58 0.02
N THR A 35 -0.84 8.87 -0.24
CA THR A 35 -0.20 8.80 -1.55
C THR A 35 -0.30 7.37 -2.05
N CYS A 36 -0.94 7.18 -3.19
CA CYS A 36 -1.02 5.89 -3.88
C CYS A 36 -0.17 5.92 -5.14
N GLN A 37 0.64 4.89 -5.36
CA GLN A 37 1.44 4.74 -6.57
C GLN A 37 1.32 3.32 -7.13
N LEU A 38 0.83 3.22 -8.37
CA LEU A 38 0.79 1.97 -9.12
C LEU A 38 2.12 1.75 -9.85
N PHE A 39 2.68 0.56 -9.70
CA PHE A 39 3.87 0.09 -10.42
C PHE A 39 3.72 -1.40 -10.70
N ASP A 40 3.80 -1.77 -11.98
CA ASP A 40 3.51 -3.12 -12.46
C ASP A 40 2.18 -3.69 -11.90
N ASN A 41 2.19 -4.89 -11.32
CA ASN A 41 1.08 -5.51 -10.60
C ASN A 41 1.08 -5.19 -9.10
N SER A 42 1.64 -4.05 -8.70
CA SER A 42 1.76 -3.66 -7.29
C SER A 42 1.26 -2.23 -7.06
N LEU A 43 0.82 -1.99 -5.83
CA LEU A 43 0.40 -0.67 -5.35
C LEU A 43 1.15 -0.38 -4.05
N ALA A 44 1.82 0.77 -3.99
CA ALA A 44 2.32 1.33 -2.73
C ALA A 44 1.37 2.40 -2.24
N ILE A 45 1.08 2.36 -0.95
CA ILE A 45 0.30 3.35 -0.22
C ILE A 45 1.18 3.89 0.89
N VAL A 46 1.32 5.21 0.96
CA VAL A 46 1.99 5.90 2.07
C VAL A 46 1.00 6.85 2.70
N MET A 47 0.87 6.77 4.01
CA MET A 47 0.01 7.63 4.83
C MET A 47 0.86 8.45 5.78
N GLU A 48 0.59 9.75 5.83
CA GLU A 48 1.17 10.70 6.77
C GLU A 48 0.13 11.03 7.85
N ASP A 49 0.59 11.20 9.08
CA ASP A 49 -0.22 11.40 10.29
C ASP A 49 -1.32 10.33 10.46
N SER A 50 -0.96 9.06 10.25
CA SER A 50 -1.88 7.92 10.35
C SER A 50 -2.04 7.37 11.77
N ILE A 51 -1.33 7.94 12.75
CA ILE A 51 -1.38 7.52 14.15
C ILE A 51 -2.55 8.20 14.84
N THR A 52 -3.43 7.39 15.45
CA THR A 52 -4.62 7.88 16.12
C THR A 52 -4.25 8.60 17.42
N PRO A 53 -5.10 9.52 17.92
CA PRO A 53 -4.86 10.17 19.20
C PRO A 53 -4.70 9.20 20.38
N ALA A 54 -5.37 8.05 20.34
CA ALA A 54 -5.26 7.03 21.38
C ALA A 54 -3.87 6.38 21.38
N GLU A 55 -3.34 6.03 20.21
CA GLU A 55 -1.98 5.48 20.07
C GLU A 55 -0.92 6.52 20.46
N GLN A 56 -1.10 7.77 20.05
CA GLN A 56 -0.15 8.85 20.39
C GLN A 56 -0.10 9.08 21.91
N LEU A 57 -1.26 9.07 22.59
CA LEU A 57 -1.33 9.22 24.04
C LEU A 57 -0.54 8.12 24.77
N LEU A 58 -0.60 6.88 24.26
CA LEU A 58 0.15 5.75 24.82
C LEU A 58 1.66 5.95 24.66
N VAL A 59 2.11 6.37 23.46
CA VAL A 59 3.52 6.69 23.20
C VAL A 59 4.01 7.80 24.14
N ASP A 60 3.23 8.88 24.29
CA ASP A 60 3.58 10.01 25.14
C ASP A 60 3.67 9.64 26.63
N GLN A 61 2.97 8.58 27.06
CA GLN A 61 3.05 8.01 28.41
C GLN A 61 4.16 6.97 28.58
N GLY A 62 4.99 6.73 27.55
CA GLY A 62 6.03 5.71 27.56
C GLY A 62 5.51 4.28 27.42
N GLN A 63 4.28 4.11 26.93
CA GLN A 63 3.62 2.81 26.73
C GLN A 63 3.69 2.39 25.24
N GLU A 64 4.89 2.43 24.66
CA GLU A 64 5.10 2.14 23.23
C GLU A 64 4.62 0.73 22.84
N GLU A 65 4.92 -0.29 23.65
CA GLU A 65 4.49 -1.67 23.39
C GLU A 65 2.95 -1.79 23.32
N LEU A 66 2.24 -1.06 24.19
CA LEU A 66 0.77 -1.05 24.15
C LEU A 66 0.25 -0.28 22.93
N ALA A 67 0.92 0.81 22.55
CA ALA A 67 0.58 1.55 21.33
C ALA A 67 0.74 0.66 20.08
N GLU A 68 1.80 -0.16 20.02
CA GLU A 68 2.03 -1.13 18.95
C GLU A 68 0.96 -2.24 18.92
N GLN A 69 0.53 -2.74 20.09
CA GLN A 69 -0.56 -3.72 20.17
C GLN A 69 -1.88 -3.14 19.68
N VAL A 70 -2.19 -1.89 20.04
CA VAL A 70 -3.36 -1.18 19.54
C VAL A 70 -3.26 -1.04 18.02
N ARG A 71 -2.12 -0.56 17.50
CA ARG A 71 -1.87 -0.44 16.06
C ARG A 71 -2.15 -1.74 15.32
N SER A 72 -1.54 -2.84 15.75
CA SER A 72 -1.72 -4.15 15.13
C SER A 72 -3.20 -4.55 15.08
N GLY A 73 -3.94 -4.35 16.18
CA GLY A 73 -5.36 -4.66 16.21
C GLY A 73 -6.21 -3.78 15.30
N LEU A 74 -5.83 -2.50 15.12
CA LEU A 74 -6.49 -1.59 14.18
C LEU A 74 -6.20 -1.98 12.73
N ASP A 75 -4.96 -2.34 12.42
CA ASP A 75 -4.56 -2.76 11.08
C ASP A 75 -5.30 -4.06 10.68
N ASP A 76 -5.34 -5.06 11.55
CA ASP A 76 -6.11 -6.31 11.34
C ASP A 76 -7.60 -6.05 11.08
N ALA A 77 -8.18 -5.05 11.76
CA ALA A 77 -9.59 -4.69 11.61
C ALA A 77 -9.88 -3.91 10.31
N ILE A 78 -8.91 -3.15 9.80
CA ILE A 78 -9.05 -2.32 8.59
C ILE A 78 -8.72 -3.11 7.33
N GLU A 79 -7.73 -4.00 7.39
CA GLU A 79 -7.19 -4.73 6.24
C GLU A 79 -8.29 -5.34 5.34
N PRO A 80 -9.31 -6.06 5.85
CA PRO A 80 -10.36 -6.64 5.01
C PRO A 80 -11.15 -5.58 4.22
N LYS A 81 -11.40 -4.42 4.83
CA LYS A 81 -12.14 -3.31 4.20
C LYS A 81 -11.28 -2.59 3.18
N LEU A 82 -9.99 -2.41 3.49
CA LEU A 82 -9.02 -1.83 2.57
C LEU A 82 -8.84 -2.71 1.33
N LYS A 83 -8.78 -4.03 1.51
CA LYS A 83 -8.73 -5.01 0.43
C LYS A 83 -9.91 -4.86 -0.53
N VAL A 84 -11.14 -4.92 -0.01
CA VAL A 84 -12.36 -4.77 -0.83
C VAL A 84 -12.36 -3.44 -1.58
N LEU A 85 -12.01 -2.35 -0.90
CA LEU A 85 -11.93 -1.01 -1.51
C LEU A 85 -10.94 -0.96 -2.67
N ILE A 86 -9.76 -1.58 -2.54
CA ILE A 86 -8.75 -1.61 -3.60
C ILE A 86 -9.26 -2.43 -4.78
N GLU A 87 -9.82 -3.62 -4.53
CA GLU A 87 -10.36 -4.49 -5.58
C GLU A 87 -11.50 -3.82 -6.36
N GLU A 88 -12.38 -3.08 -5.68
CA GLU A 88 -13.46 -2.31 -6.31
C GLU A 88 -12.92 -1.22 -7.26
N ILE A 89 -11.91 -0.45 -6.82
CA ILE A 89 -11.41 0.70 -7.59
C ILE A 89 -10.50 0.24 -8.73
N LEU A 90 -9.71 -0.82 -8.52
CA LEU A 90 -8.74 -1.30 -9.50
C LEU A 90 -9.29 -2.41 -10.40
N GLU A 91 -10.42 -3.01 -10.05
CA GLU A 91 -11.06 -4.12 -10.76
C GLU A 91 -10.12 -5.33 -10.92
N VAL A 92 -9.18 -5.49 -9.98
CA VAL A 92 -8.17 -6.56 -9.93
C VAL A 92 -8.12 -7.12 -8.52
N LYS A 93 -7.91 -8.42 -8.39
CA LYS A 93 -7.80 -9.09 -7.08
C LYS A 93 -6.51 -8.69 -6.36
N VAL A 94 -6.62 -8.49 -5.05
CA VAL A 94 -5.50 -8.32 -4.13
C VAL A 94 -5.08 -9.71 -3.64
N LEU A 95 -3.84 -10.07 -3.94
CA LEU A 95 -3.22 -11.31 -3.48
C LEU A 95 -2.74 -11.16 -2.05
N ASP A 96 -1.90 -10.14 -1.82
CA ASP A 96 -1.27 -9.87 -0.53
C ASP A 96 -1.39 -8.39 -0.18
N LEU A 97 -1.54 -8.11 1.11
CA LEU A 97 -1.49 -6.77 1.69
C LEU A 97 -0.52 -6.83 2.87
N MET A 98 0.49 -5.97 2.85
CA MET A 98 1.54 -5.95 3.85
C MET A 98 1.82 -4.51 4.23
N GLY A 99 1.78 -4.18 5.51
CA GLY A 99 2.00 -2.82 5.96
C GLY A 99 2.69 -2.75 7.30
N ASP A 100 3.23 -1.57 7.59
CA ASP A 100 3.80 -1.23 8.88
C ASP A 100 3.65 0.28 9.14
N ALA A 101 3.75 0.66 10.41
CA ALA A 101 3.63 2.04 10.86
C ALA A 101 4.78 2.41 11.81
N THR A 102 5.43 3.53 11.55
CA THR A 102 6.43 4.10 12.46
C THR A 102 5.75 5.14 13.34
N LEU A 103 5.38 4.74 14.55
CA LEU A 103 4.70 5.58 15.56
C LEU A 103 5.41 6.93 15.75
N GLN A 104 6.73 6.93 15.89
CA GLN A 104 7.52 8.15 16.15
C GLN A 104 7.47 9.17 15.02
N THR A 105 7.26 8.73 13.77
CA THR A 105 7.19 9.65 12.60
C THR A 105 5.78 9.88 12.10
N GLY A 106 4.77 9.23 12.69
CA GLY A 106 3.40 9.38 12.26
C GLY A 106 3.07 8.72 10.92
N ARG A 107 3.96 7.88 10.37
CA ARG A 107 3.86 7.39 8.98
C ARG A 107 3.53 5.91 8.92
N SER A 108 2.68 5.55 7.96
CA SER A 108 2.42 4.15 7.59
C SER A 108 2.73 3.90 6.13
N GLY A 109 3.29 2.74 5.84
CA GLY A 109 3.52 2.24 4.49
C GLY A 109 2.80 0.92 4.30
N ILE A 110 2.12 0.76 3.16
CA ILE A 110 1.47 -0.50 2.78
C ILE A 110 1.89 -0.82 1.34
N VAL A 111 2.30 -2.06 1.11
CA VAL A 111 2.53 -2.64 -0.21
C VAL A 111 1.45 -3.67 -0.48
N VAL A 112 0.86 -3.59 -1.66
CA VAL A 112 -0.23 -4.45 -2.09
C VAL A 112 0.19 -5.15 -3.37
N VAL A 113 0.09 -6.48 -3.38
CA VAL A 113 0.36 -7.31 -4.55
C VAL A 113 -0.97 -7.65 -5.23
N LEU A 114 -1.07 -7.33 -6.51
CA LEU A 114 -2.26 -7.52 -7.34
C LEU A 114 -2.08 -8.73 -8.25
N SER A 115 -3.18 -9.38 -8.60
CA SER A 115 -3.14 -10.54 -9.50
C SER A 115 -2.69 -10.16 -10.91
N ASN A 116 -2.93 -8.92 -11.33
CA ASN A 116 -2.58 -8.39 -12.65
C ASN A 116 -2.29 -6.88 -12.56
N THR A 117 -1.67 -6.31 -13.60
CA THR A 117 -1.60 -4.84 -13.75
C THR A 117 -3.00 -4.27 -14.01
N PRO A 118 -3.45 -3.26 -13.24
CA PRO A 118 -4.77 -2.64 -13.46
C PRO A 118 -4.88 -1.98 -14.83
N GLU A 119 -6.07 -2.07 -15.44
CA GLU A 119 -6.33 -1.45 -16.73
C GLU A 119 -6.43 0.07 -16.57
N VAL A 120 -5.55 0.80 -17.26
CA VAL A 120 -5.52 2.26 -17.29
C VAL A 120 -5.36 2.74 -18.71
N ARG A 121 -5.87 3.94 -19.02
CA ARG A 121 -5.80 4.52 -20.38
C ARG A 121 -4.37 4.72 -20.88
N ASN A 122 -3.42 4.89 -19.97
CA ASN A 122 -2.00 5.15 -20.25
C ASN A 122 -1.12 4.07 -19.60
N PRO A 123 -1.11 2.84 -20.13
CA PRO A 123 -0.40 1.72 -19.50
C PRO A 123 1.11 1.97 -19.38
N ASP A 124 1.73 2.68 -20.34
CA ASP A 124 3.15 3.02 -20.31
C ASP A 124 3.53 3.98 -19.17
N ALA A 125 2.56 4.65 -18.54
CA ALA A 125 2.83 5.50 -17.40
C ALA A 125 3.10 4.68 -16.13
N ILE A 126 2.61 3.43 -16.04
CA ILE A 126 2.88 2.55 -14.90
C ILE A 126 4.36 2.14 -14.97
N PRO A 127 5.19 2.51 -13.98
CA PRO A 127 6.60 2.12 -13.99
C PRO A 127 6.67 0.60 -13.93
N LYS A 128 7.36 0.00 -14.91
CA LYS A 128 7.65 -1.43 -14.90
C LYS A 128 8.81 -1.67 -13.95
N ALA A 129 8.68 -2.63 -13.05
CA ALA A 129 9.83 -3.10 -12.28
C ALA A 129 10.88 -3.62 -13.27
N LYS A 130 12.08 -3.03 -13.30
CA LYS A 130 13.16 -3.55 -14.12
C LYS A 130 13.53 -4.92 -13.56
N SER A 131 13.10 -6.00 -14.23
CA SER A 131 13.66 -7.32 -13.97
C SER A 131 15.16 -7.25 -14.23
N LYS A 132 15.98 -7.22 -13.17
CA LYS A 132 17.40 -7.55 -13.29
C LYS A 132 17.41 -9.04 -13.63
N THR A 133 17.54 -9.35 -14.92
CA THR A 133 17.94 -10.67 -15.38
C THR A 133 19.20 -11.05 -14.59
N LEU A 134 19.06 -11.97 -13.63
CA LEU A 134 20.22 -12.65 -13.06
C LEU A 134 20.86 -13.41 -14.22
N SER A 135 21.88 -12.81 -14.83
CA SER A 135 22.78 -13.52 -15.71
C SER A 135 23.49 -14.56 -14.85
N SER A 136 23.11 -15.82 -15.02
CA SER A 136 23.87 -16.95 -14.51
C SER A 136 25.28 -16.87 -15.11
N ARG A 137 26.25 -16.46 -14.29
CA ARG A 137 27.66 -16.74 -14.56
C ARG A 137 27.86 -18.25 -14.42
N ASN A 138 27.67 -18.98 -15.52
CA ASN A 138 28.24 -20.31 -15.66
C ASN A 138 29.75 -20.15 -15.88
N GLY A 139 30.49 -20.06 -14.77
CA GLY A 139 31.92 -20.30 -14.73
C GLY A 139 32.17 -21.62 -14.01
N SER A 140 32.00 -22.75 -14.71
CA SER A 140 32.56 -24.02 -14.27
C SER A 140 33.88 -24.24 -14.99
N ASN A 141 34.97 -24.01 -14.27
CA ASN A 141 36.31 -24.48 -14.61
C ASN A 141 36.26 -25.98 -14.96
N SER A 142 36.69 -26.31 -16.17
CA SER A 142 37.19 -27.65 -16.49
C SER A 142 38.63 -27.76 -15.98
N ILE A 143 38.81 -28.44 -14.85
CA ILE A 143 40.05 -29.14 -14.51
C ILE A 143 39.81 -30.61 -14.88
N ASN A 144 40.70 -31.14 -15.72
CA ASN A 144 41.04 -32.55 -16.06
C ASN A 144 41.68 -32.47 -17.46
N GLU A 145 42.91 -32.88 -17.75
CA GLU A 145 43.92 -33.78 -17.14
C GLU A 145 45.32 -33.17 -17.25
#